data_AF-A0A835QJ86-F1
#
_entry.id   AF-A0A835QJ86-F1
#
_cell.length_a   1.000
_cell.length_b   1.000
_cell.length_c   1.000
_cell.angle_alpha   90.00
_cell.angle_beta   90.00
_cell.angle_gamma   90.00
#
_symmetry.space_group_name_H-M   'P 1'
#
loop_
_entity.id
_entity.type
_entity.pdbx_description
1 polymer ?
#
loop_
_entity_poly.entity_id
_entity_poly.type
_entity_poly.pdbx_seq_one_letter_code
_entity_poly.pdbx_strand_id
1 'polypeptide(L)'
;MEHYGQPTPPTYDMSAIPVDFPLFLSHGKADVLSDVDDVRHFLGVVDGHDGVNLAVQYLEDYAHADFIMAVNAKQIVYEPLMAFFNLH
;
A
#
# COMPACT_ATOMS: atom_id res chain seq x y z
N MET A 1 3.89 10.95 29.31
CA MET A 1 2.47 11.19 29.61
C MET A 1 1.81 12.13 28.61
N GLU A 2 2.40 13.27 28.26
CA GLU A 2 1.73 14.34 27.49
C GLU A 2 1.10 13.92 26.15
N HIS A 3 1.67 12.93 25.43
CA HIS A 3 1.16 12.54 24.12
C HIS A 3 0.24 11.32 24.11
N TYR A 4 0.50 10.31 24.94
CA TYR A 4 -0.19 9.01 24.84
C TYR A 4 -0.80 8.52 26.15
N GLY A 5 -0.65 9.25 27.26
CA GLY A 5 -1.14 8.79 28.56
C GLY A 5 -0.46 7.53 29.11
N GLN A 6 0.59 7.05 28.45
CA GLN A 6 1.39 5.89 28.85
C GLN A 6 2.91 6.14 28.61
N PRO A 7 3.81 5.38 29.25
CA PRO A 7 5.26 5.58 29.13
C PRO A 7 5.85 5.22 27.76
N THR A 8 5.25 4.26 27.05
CA THR A 8 5.73 3.75 25.77
C THR A 8 4.74 4.09 24.67
N PRO A 9 5.15 4.59 23.49
CA PRO A 9 4.22 4.81 22.38
C PRO A 9 3.42 3.53 22.05
N PRO A 10 2.11 3.62 21.79
CA PRO A 10 1.33 2.45 21.38
C PRO A 10 1.81 1.95 20.01
N THR A 11 1.74 0.64 19.81
CA THR A 11 1.97 0.02 18.50
C THR A 11 0.74 0.20 17.61
N TYR A 12 0.96 0.35 16.31
CA TYR A 12 -0.11 0.28 15.33
C TYR A 12 -0.42 -1.18 14.99
N ASP A 13 -1.67 -1.58 15.18
CA ASP A 13 -2.15 -2.90 14.78
C ASP A 13 -2.66 -2.83 13.33
N MET A 14 -1.82 -3.27 12.39
CA MET A 14 -2.17 -3.28 10.97
C MET A 14 -3.29 -4.30 10.65
N SER A 15 -3.52 -5.31 11.51
CA SER A 15 -4.63 -6.26 11.33
C SER A 15 -5.99 -5.63 11.64
N ALA A 16 -6.01 -4.44 12.25
CA ALA A 16 -7.23 -3.68 12.49
C ALA A 16 -7.75 -2.93 11.24
N ILE A 17 -7.04 -2.99 10.10
CA ILE A 17 -7.58 -2.51 8.82
C ILE A 17 -8.76 -3.43 8.44
N PRO A 18 -10.00 -2.90 8.30
CA PRO A 18 -11.17 -3.73 8.06
C PRO A 18 -11.08 -4.47 6.72
N VAL A 19 -11.43 -5.76 6.69
CA VAL A 19 -11.37 -6.61 5.48
C VAL A 19 -12.26 -6.14 4.34
N ASP A 20 -13.27 -5.32 4.64
CA ASP A 20 -14.19 -4.69 3.70
C ASP A 20 -13.71 -3.30 3.24
N PHE A 21 -12.58 -2.81 3.74
CA PHE A 21 -11.97 -1.56 3.28
C PHE A 21 -11.27 -1.78 1.94
N PRO A 22 -11.67 -1.09 0.86
CA PRO A 22 -11.01 -1.25 -0.44
C PRO A 22 -9.58 -0.67 -0.41
N LEU A 23 -8.61 -1.51 -0.75
CA LEU A 23 -7.19 -1.20 -0.81
C LEU A 23 -6.64 -1.35 -2.23
N PHE A 24 -6.02 -0.27 -2.71
CA PHE A 24 -5.14 -0.31 -3.87
C PHE A 24 -3.70 -0.10 -3.40
N LEU A 25 -2.86 -1.13 -3.54
CA LEU A 25 -1.46 -1.11 -3.13
C LEU A 25 -0.56 -1.24 -4.35
N SER A 26 0.16 -0.18 -4.69
CA SER A 26 1.19 -0.19 -5.74
C SER A 26 2.58 -0.13 -5.11
N HIS A 27 3.48 -1.02 -5.52
CA HIS A 27 4.85 -1.08 -5.00
C HIS A 27 5.86 -1.54 -6.07
N GLY A 28 7.12 -1.18 -5.89
CA GLY A 28 8.15 -1.37 -6.92
C GLY A 28 9.41 -2.08 -6.40
N LYS A 29 10.09 -2.82 -7.27
CA LYS A 29 11.28 -3.59 -6.88
C LYS A 29 12.49 -2.71 -6.57
N ALA A 30 12.59 -1.56 -7.24
CA ALA A 30 13.68 -0.61 -7.06
C ALA A 30 13.39 0.39 -5.91
N ASP A 31 12.28 0.24 -5.21
CA ASP A 31 11.96 1.05 -4.04
C ASP A 31 12.81 0.62 -2.84
N VAL A 32 13.67 1.53 -2.38
CA VAL A 32 14.58 1.32 -1.25
C VAL A 32 14.01 1.80 0.08
N LEU A 33 12.84 2.44 0.09
CA LEU A 33 12.15 2.93 1.29
C LEU A 33 10.94 2.07 1.63
N SER A 34 10.20 1.64 0.63
CA SER A 34 9.08 0.68 0.74
C SER A 34 9.46 -0.63 0.04
N ASP A 35 10.48 -1.30 0.54
CA ASP A 35 11.05 -2.45 -0.15
C ASP A 35 10.10 -3.66 -0.22
N VAL A 36 10.48 -4.61 -1.06
CA VAL A 36 9.63 -5.75 -1.40
C VAL A 36 9.34 -6.64 -0.18
N ASP A 37 10.27 -6.77 0.76
CA ASP A 37 10.10 -7.67 1.90
C ASP A 37 9.16 -7.05 2.95
N ASP A 38 9.27 -5.73 3.20
CA ASP A 38 8.32 -5.01 4.05
C ASP A 38 6.90 -5.00 3.45
N VAL A 39 6.77 -4.79 2.14
CA VAL A 39 5.46 -4.86 1.47
C VAL A 39 4.87 -6.27 1.50
N ARG A 40 5.69 -7.31 1.31
CA ARG A 40 5.23 -8.71 1.48
C ARG A 40 4.76 -8.99 2.89
N HIS A 41 5.45 -8.46 3.90
CA HIS A 41 5.02 -8.59 5.28
C HIS A 41 3.64 -7.95 5.48
N PHE A 42 3.44 -6.72 4.99
CA PHE A 42 2.15 -6.04 5.06
C PHE A 42 1.03 -6.80 4.33
N LEU A 43 1.30 -7.30 3.12
CA LEU A 43 0.34 -8.12 2.35
C LEU A 43 -0.08 -9.39 3.10
N GLY A 44 0.83 -9.99 3.89
CA GLY A 44 0.49 -11.11 4.76
C GLY A 44 -0.40 -10.73 5.94
N VAL A 45 -0.38 -9.47 6.38
CA VAL A 45 -1.27 -8.96 7.45
C VAL A 45 -2.67 -8.67 6.93
N VAL A 46 -2.80 -8.23 5.67
CA VAL A 46 -4.09 -7.89 5.03
C VAL A 46 -4.64 -9.02 4.15
N ASP A 47 -4.15 -10.25 4.30
CA ASP A 47 -4.51 -11.41 3.46
C ASP A 47 -6.00 -11.80 3.51
N GLY A 48 -6.72 -11.35 4.54
CA GLY A 48 -8.17 -11.51 4.69
C GLY A 48 -9.02 -10.61 3.80
N HIS A 49 -8.44 -9.63 3.10
CA HIS A 49 -9.16 -8.84 2.09
C HIS A 49 -9.42 -9.73 0.86
N ASP A 50 -10.67 -9.79 0.41
CA ASP A 50 -10.99 -10.52 -0.82
C ASP A 50 -10.42 -9.81 -2.06
N GLY A 51 -10.35 -10.51 -3.19
CA GLY A 51 -9.75 -9.97 -4.42
C GLY A 51 -10.50 -8.79 -5.04
N VAL A 52 -11.69 -8.42 -4.54
CA VAL A 52 -12.38 -7.19 -4.91
C VAL A 52 -11.87 -6.04 -4.05
N ASN A 53 -11.65 -6.27 -2.76
CA ASN A 53 -11.21 -5.24 -1.81
C ASN A 53 -9.68 -5.09 -1.72
N LEU A 54 -8.89 -5.93 -2.39
CA LEU A 54 -7.43 -5.77 -2.48
C LEU A 54 -6.93 -5.88 -3.92
N ALA A 55 -6.52 -4.75 -4.48
CA ALA A 55 -5.83 -4.65 -5.75
C ALA A 55 -4.33 -4.39 -5.51
N VAL A 56 -3.48 -5.33 -5.93
CA VAL A 56 -2.01 -5.18 -5.80
C VAL A 56 -1.38 -4.96 -7.17
N GLN A 57 -0.58 -3.92 -7.29
CA GLN A 57 0.21 -3.60 -8.48
C GLN A 57 1.70 -3.65 -8.14
N TYR A 58 2.42 -4.58 -8.77
CA TYR A 58 3.87 -4.68 -8.63
C TYR A 58 4.57 -4.18 -9.89
N LEU A 59 5.51 -3.25 -9.72
CA LEU A 59 6.21 -2.56 -10.81
C LEU A 59 7.72 -2.78 -10.69
N GLU A 60 8.28 -3.69 -11.49
CA GLU A 60 9.68 -4.09 -11.35
C GLU A 60 10.68 -2.92 -11.50
N ASP A 61 10.41 -1.99 -12.41
CA ASP A 61 11.33 -0.88 -12.70
C ASP A 61 11.03 0.41 -11.91
N TYR A 62 10.12 0.38 -10.93
CA TYR A 62 9.75 1.55 -10.13
C TYR A 62 10.54 1.63 -8.83
N ALA A 63 11.15 2.79 -8.60
CA ALA A 63 11.68 3.24 -7.31
C ALA A 63 10.68 4.16 -6.59
N HIS A 64 10.99 4.54 -5.35
CA HIS A 64 10.06 5.25 -4.47
C HIS A 64 9.44 6.53 -5.08
N ALA A 65 10.27 7.33 -5.75
CA ALA A 65 9.81 8.59 -6.32
C ALA A 65 9.01 8.40 -7.62
N ASP A 66 9.12 7.25 -8.29
CA ASP A 66 8.51 7.03 -9.61
C ASP A 66 6.98 7.02 -9.56
N PHE A 67 6.40 6.61 -8.43
CA PHE A 67 4.95 6.67 -8.21
C PHE A 67 4.35 8.07 -8.31
N ILE A 68 5.18 9.12 -8.19
CA ILE A 68 4.75 10.52 -8.28
C ILE A 68 5.42 11.23 -9.47
N MET A 69 6.69 10.92 -9.73
CA MET A 69 7.58 11.69 -10.60
C MET A 69 7.88 11.02 -11.94
N ALA A 70 7.57 9.74 -12.12
CA ALA A 70 7.87 9.07 -13.37
C ALA A 70 7.04 9.65 -14.52
N VAL A 71 7.67 9.85 -15.68
CA VAL A 71 7.02 10.40 -16.87
C VAL A 71 5.85 9.55 -17.37
N ASN A 72 5.82 8.26 -17.00
CA ASN A 72 4.77 7.30 -17.32
C ASN A 72 3.86 6.97 -16.13
N ALA A 73 3.97 7.67 -14.99
CA ALA A 73 3.17 7.41 -13.78
C ALA A 73 1.67 7.54 -14.05
N LYS A 74 1.27 8.43 -14.98
CA LYS A 74 -0.12 8.54 -15.40
C LYS A 74 -0.68 7.20 -15.90
N GLN A 75 0.01 6.56 -16.84
CA GLN A 75 -0.46 5.33 -17.47
C GLN A 75 -0.27 4.13 -16.56
N ILE A 76 0.87 4.07 -15.87
CA ILE A 76 1.25 2.88 -15.11
C ILE A 76 0.59 2.86 -13.73
N VAL A 77 0.44 4.00 -13.05
CA VAL A 77 -0.08 4.06 -11.67
C VAL A 77 -1.48 4.66 -11.64
N TYR A 78 -1.67 5.85 -12.23
CA TYR A 78 -2.91 6.61 -12.02
C TYR A 78 -4.11 6.05 -12.79
N GLU A 79 -3.92 5.55 -14.01
CA GLU A 79 -5.01 4.92 -14.78
C GLU A 79 -5.56 3.66 -14.06
N PRO A 80 -4.73 2.72 -13.57
CA PRO A 80 -5.20 1.62 -12.72
C PRO A 80 -5.86 2.07 -11.42
N LEU A 81 -5.33 3.11 -10.75
CA LEU A 81 -5.95 3.68 -9.56
C LEU A 81 -7.35 4.26 -9.86
N MET A 82 -7.52 4.96 -10.97
CA MET A 82 -8.82 5.49 -11.39
C MET A 82 -9.79 4.35 -11.77
N ALA A 83 -9.29 3.27 -12.37
CA ALA A 83 -10.12 2.09 -12.63
C ALA A 83 -10.59 1.44 -11.32
N PHE A 84 -9.72 1.32 -10.33
CA PHE A 84 -10.06 0.86 -8.99
C PHE A 84 -11.16 1.73 -8.34
N PHE A 85 -11.03 3.06 -8.40
CA PHE A 85 -12.08 3.95 -7.88
C PHE A 85 -13.43 3.87 -8.61
N ASN A 86 -13.47 3.42 -9.88
CA ASN A 86 -14.74 3.23 -10.59
C ASN A 86 -15.42 1.89 -10.27
N LEU A 87 -14.71 0.97 -9.62
CA LEU A 87 -15.21 -0.34 -9.20
C LEU A 87 -15.92 -0.29 -7.84
N HIS A 88 -15.64 0.73 -7.01
CA HIS A 88 -16.13 0.90 -5.64
C HIS A 88 -16.90 2.22 -5.48
#